data_AF-A0A8D0CLD7-F1
#
_entry.id   AF-A0A8D0CLD7-F1
#
_cell.length_a   1.000
_cell.length_b   1.000
_cell.length_c   1.000
_cell.angle_alpha   90.00
_cell.angle_beta   90.00
_cell.angle_gamma   90.00
#
_symmetry.space_group_name_H-M   'P 1'
#
loop_
_entity.id
_entity.type
_entity.pdbx_description
1 polymer ?
#
loop_
_entity_poly.entity_id
_entity_poly.type
_entity_poly.pdbx_seq_one_letter_code
_entity_poly.pdbx_strand_id
1 'polypeptide(L)'
;MAATLANGGLCPLSGDKVLCPPSTRAMLSVMQVAGMNEYSRMFHFKVAKSSKSGALLIVVPGILGMMCWSPALDSFGNSWKSVHFCEELVSMFQLHSFDIRTPFRQVVAYRQWKAESEVGTTFSQNLLIQLCVYTVL
;
A
#
# COMPACT_ATOMS: atom_id res chain seq x y z
N MET A 1 -8.79 6.36 -2.05
CA MET A 1 -9.01 5.21 -2.97
C MET A 1 -8.35 3.92 -2.48
N ALA A 2 -7.05 3.87 -2.21
CA ALA A 2 -6.43 2.64 -1.68
C ALA A 2 -7.14 2.11 -0.43
N ALA A 3 -7.46 3.01 0.50
CA ALA A 3 -8.18 2.66 1.73
C ALA A 3 -9.61 2.17 1.47
N THR A 4 -10.30 2.67 0.45
CA THR A 4 -11.65 2.19 0.14
C THR A 4 -11.62 0.75 -0.37
N LEU A 5 -10.59 0.40 -1.15
CA LEU A 5 -10.35 -0.97 -1.58
C LEU A 5 -9.94 -1.88 -0.42
N ALA A 6 -9.11 -1.38 0.50
CA ALA A 6 -8.74 -2.11 1.72
C ALA A 6 -9.97 -2.39 2.61
N ASN A 7 -10.95 -1.48 2.64
CA ASN A 7 -12.19 -1.60 3.42
C ASN A 7 -13.32 -2.36 2.68
N GLY A 8 -12.99 -3.15 1.66
CA GLY A 8 -14.00 -3.92 0.92
C GLY A 8 -14.95 -3.06 0.06
N GLY A 9 -14.65 -1.79 -0.18
CA GLY A 9 -15.43 -0.89 -1.03
C GLY A 9 -16.13 0.25 -0.28
N LEU A 10 -15.95 0.36 1.03
CA LEU A 10 -16.49 1.45 1.86
C LEU A 10 -15.51 2.62 1.95
N CYS A 11 -15.99 3.86 1.77
CA CYS A 11 -15.18 5.05 1.97
C CYS A 11 -14.90 5.27 3.45
N PRO A 12 -13.63 5.29 3.93
CA PRO A 12 -13.34 5.50 5.35
C PRO A 12 -13.62 6.94 5.80
N LEU A 13 -13.68 7.91 4.87
CA LEU A 13 -13.94 9.32 5.20
C LEU A 13 -15.45 9.63 5.24
N SER A 14 -16.22 9.04 4.32
CA SER A 14 -17.65 9.35 4.15
C SER A 14 -18.57 8.26 4.70
N GLY A 15 -18.07 7.04 4.92
CA GLY A 15 -18.89 5.86 5.25
C GLY A 15 -19.65 5.27 4.05
N ASP A 16 -19.68 5.97 2.91
CA ASP A 16 -20.43 5.54 1.74
C ASP A 16 -19.86 4.28 1.08
N LYS A 17 -20.77 3.42 0.62
CA LYS A 17 -20.41 2.23 -0.16
C LYS A 17 -20.18 2.61 -1.62
N VAL A 18 -18.89 2.74 -1.97
CA VAL A 18 -18.44 3.07 -3.33
C VAL A 18 -18.39 1.82 -4.22
N LEU A 19 -17.98 0.67 -3.66
CA LEU A 19 -17.86 -0.59 -4.38
C LEU A 19 -18.53 -1.74 -3.62
N CYS A 20 -19.02 -2.72 -4.37
CA CYS A 20 -19.53 -3.96 -3.80
C CYS A 20 -18.36 -4.86 -3.35
N PRO A 21 -18.47 -5.52 -2.18
CA PRO A 21 -17.45 -6.45 -1.68
C PRO A 21 -16.94 -7.49 -2.70
N PRO A 22 -17.80 -8.17 -3.50
CA PRO A 22 -17.32 -9.12 -4.51
C PRO A 22 -16.50 -8.43 -5.62
N SER A 23 -16.90 -7.24 -6.06
CA SER A 23 -16.18 -6.46 -7.07
C SER A 23 -14.82 -6.00 -6.55
N THR A 24 -14.77 -5.52 -5.30
CA THR A 24 -13.52 -5.14 -4.64
C THR A 24 -12.58 -6.33 -4.55
N ARG A 25 -13.08 -7.51 -4.13
CA ARG A 25 -12.27 -8.73 -4.06
C ARG A 25 -11.71 -9.13 -5.43
N ALA A 26 -12.53 -9.11 -6.47
CA ALA A 26 -12.07 -9.41 -7.83
C ALA A 26 -10.98 -8.43 -8.30
N MET A 27 -11.15 -7.14 -8.01
CA MET A 27 -10.17 -6.10 -8.34
C MET A 27 -8.85 -6.31 -7.61
N LEU A 28 -8.89 -6.64 -6.31
CA LEU A 28 -7.69 -6.96 -5.52
C LEU A 28 -6.97 -8.20 -6.08
N SER A 29 -7.71 -9.23 -6.48
CA SER A 29 -7.13 -10.43 -7.10
C SER A 29 -6.42 -10.11 -8.42
N VAL A 30 -7.02 -9.27 -9.28
CA VAL A 30 -6.40 -8.85 -10.54
C VAL A 30 -5.18 -7.97 -10.27
N MET A 31 -5.27 -7.05 -9.31
CA MET A 31 -4.13 -6.22 -8.91
C MET A 31 -2.99 -7.05 -8.33
N GLN A 32 -3.25 -8.17 -7.66
CA GLN A 32 -2.20 -9.08 -7.19
C GLN A 32 -1.38 -9.66 -8.36
N VAL A 33 -2.05 -10.05 -9.44
CA VAL A 33 -1.42 -10.78 -10.56
C VAL A 33 -0.83 -9.82 -11.60
N ALA A 34 -1.56 -8.75 -11.94
CA ALA A 34 -1.24 -7.82 -13.03
C ALA A 34 -0.87 -6.42 -12.54
N GLY A 35 -0.61 -6.26 -11.25
CA GLY A 35 -0.43 -4.96 -10.63
C GLY A 35 0.87 -4.24 -11.00
N MET A 36 1.95 -4.99 -11.10
CA MET A 36 3.33 -4.49 -11.13
C MET A 36 4.08 -4.87 -12.42
N ASN A 37 3.43 -4.79 -13.59
CA ASN A 37 4.02 -5.19 -14.89
C ASN A 37 4.78 -6.53 -14.77
N GLU A 38 6.00 -6.62 -15.31
CA GLU A 38 6.87 -7.81 -15.23
C GLU A 38 7.41 -8.07 -13.81
N TYR A 39 7.37 -7.06 -12.94
CA TYR A 39 7.79 -7.13 -11.55
C TYR A 39 6.72 -7.78 -10.64
N SER A 40 5.48 -7.96 -11.12
CA SER A 40 4.42 -8.62 -10.34
C SER A 40 4.77 -10.05 -9.93
N ARG A 41 5.61 -10.72 -10.73
CA ARG A 41 6.07 -12.08 -10.46
C ARG A 41 6.98 -12.19 -9.23
N MET A 42 7.80 -11.17 -8.97
CA MET A 42 8.63 -11.08 -7.76
C MET A 42 7.85 -10.50 -6.59
N PHE A 43 6.86 -9.65 -6.88
CA PHE A 43 6.05 -8.95 -5.88
C PHE A 43 4.74 -9.68 -5.51
N HIS A 44 4.76 -11.02 -5.53
CA HIS A 44 3.58 -11.88 -5.47
C HIS A 44 2.78 -11.85 -4.16
N PHE A 45 3.27 -11.15 -3.13
CA PHE A 45 2.66 -11.16 -1.81
C PHE A 45 1.69 -10.01 -1.56
N LYS A 46 1.65 -8.97 -2.39
CA LYS A 46 0.85 -7.76 -2.10
C LYS A 46 0.11 -7.19 -3.28
N VAL A 47 -1.06 -6.63 -2.97
CA VAL A 47 -1.92 -5.97 -3.93
C VAL A 47 -1.34 -4.58 -4.19
N ALA A 48 -0.43 -4.48 -5.15
CA ALA A 48 0.22 -3.24 -5.52
C ALA A 48 -0.03 -2.94 -7.00
N LYS A 49 -0.35 -1.68 -7.35
CA LYS A 49 -0.51 -1.24 -8.75
C LYS A 49 0.50 -0.15 -9.05
N SER A 50 1.36 -0.38 -10.03
CA SER A 50 2.27 0.64 -10.55
C SER A 50 1.64 1.43 -11.70
N SER A 51 2.08 2.68 -11.84
CA SER A 51 1.72 3.60 -12.92
C SER A 51 2.99 4.12 -13.59
N LYS A 52 2.92 4.36 -14.91
CA LYS A 52 4.01 4.97 -15.70
C LYS A 52 4.38 6.39 -15.23
N SER A 53 3.50 7.04 -14.46
CA SER A 53 3.77 8.33 -13.82
C SER A 53 4.65 8.23 -12.56
N GLY A 54 5.12 7.04 -12.19
CA GLY A 54 5.91 6.81 -10.97
C GLY A 54 5.08 6.63 -9.70
N ALA A 55 3.78 6.45 -9.89
CA ALA A 55 2.79 6.29 -8.83
C ALA A 55 2.62 4.80 -8.52
N LEU A 56 2.68 4.44 -7.23
CA LEU A 56 2.53 3.09 -6.71
C LEU A 56 1.43 3.06 -5.66
N LEU A 57 0.33 2.40 -6.00
CA LEU A 57 -0.80 2.17 -5.09
C LEU A 57 -0.58 0.85 -4.37
N ILE A 58 -0.62 0.85 -3.04
CA ILE A 58 -0.44 -0.34 -2.20
C ILE A 58 -1.72 -0.53 -1.38
N VAL A 59 -2.27 -1.73 -1.42
CA VAL A 59 -3.49 -2.08 -0.67
C VAL A 59 -3.22 -3.31 0.18
N VAL A 60 -3.49 -3.20 1.48
CA VAL A 60 -3.44 -4.30 2.43
C VAL A 60 -4.87 -4.51 2.95
N PRO A 61 -5.59 -5.53 2.43
CA PRO A 61 -7.00 -5.76 2.76
C PRO A 61 -7.21 -5.86 4.28
N GLY A 62 -8.15 -5.07 4.80
CA GLY A 62 -8.49 -5.04 6.23
C GLY A 62 -7.49 -4.35 7.16
N ILE A 63 -6.41 -3.76 6.63
CA ILE A 63 -5.38 -3.08 7.45
C ILE A 63 -5.17 -1.64 6.98
N LEU A 64 -4.67 -1.44 5.75
CA LEU A 64 -4.28 -0.11 5.29
C LEU A 64 -4.32 0.02 3.77
N GLY A 65 -4.45 1.26 3.29
CA GLY A 65 -4.26 1.62 1.89
C GLY A 65 -3.31 2.80 1.76
N MET A 66 -2.30 2.66 0.92
CA MET A 66 -1.25 3.65 0.74
C MET A 66 -1.03 3.99 -0.73
N MET A 67 -0.57 5.21 -0.96
CA MET A 67 -0.12 5.68 -2.26
C MET A 67 1.28 6.29 -2.10
N CYS A 68 2.23 5.79 -2.87
CA CYS A 68 3.58 6.34 -2.96
C CYS A 68 3.75 6.92 -4.37
N TRP A 69 4.26 8.14 -4.51
CA TRP A 69 4.59 8.69 -5.81
C TRP A 69 6.03 9.19 -5.84
N SER A 70 6.77 8.77 -6.86
CA SER A 70 8.15 9.19 -7.09
C SER A 70 8.41 9.31 -8.59
N PRO A 71 8.94 10.43 -9.09
CA PRO A 71 9.21 10.65 -10.51
C PRO A 71 10.36 9.78 -11.05
N ALA A 72 11.21 9.22 -10.19
CA ALA A 72 12.31 8.38 -10.62
C ALA A 72 11.80 6.98 -11.01
N LEU A 73 11.92 6.64 -12.29
CA LEU A 73 11.48 5.38 -12.87
C LEU A 73 12.68 4.47 -13.17
N ASP A 74 12.46 3.17 -13.00
CA ASP A 74 13.37 2.10 -13.43
C ASP A 74 13.10 1.74 -14.91
N SER A 75 13.96 0.90 -15.47
CA SER A 75 13.91 0.30 -16.82
C SER A 75 12.55 -0.32 -17.16
N PHE A 76 11.86 -0.86 -16.17
CA PHE A 76 10.52 -1.47 -16.31
C PHE A 76 9.36 -0.45 -16.21
N GLY A 77 9.66 0.84 -16.10
CA GLY A 77 8.67 1.92 -15.96
C GLY A 77 7.96 1.95 -14.60
N ASN A 78 8.52 1.29 -13.59
CA ASN A 78 8.08 1.34 -12.20
C ASN A 78 8.96 2.30 -11.40
N SER A 79 8.45 2.96 -10.35
CA SER A 79 9.33 3.78 -9.52
C SER A 79 10.15 2.93 -8.55
N TRP A 80 11.46 2.85 -8.77
CA TRP A 80 12.37 2.05 -7.94
C TRP A 80 12.29 2.43 -6.45
N LYS A 81 12.16 3.73 -6.15
CA LYS A 81 12.03 4.23 -4.77
C LYS A 81 10.77 3.71 -4.10
N SER A 82 9.64 3.78 -4.80
CA SER A 82 8.36 3.31 -4.27
C SER A 82 8.34 1.80 -4.10
N VAL A 83 8.99 1.06 -5.00
CA VAL A 83 9.14 -0.39 -4.89
C VAL A 83 10.00 -0.74 -3.67
N HIS A 84 11.18 -0.13 -3.53
CA HIS A 84 12.07 -0.35 -2.40
C HIS A 84 11.39 -0.02 -1.05
N PHE A 85 10.71 1.13 -0.98
CA PHE A 85 9.94 1.51 0.19
C PHE A 85 8.86 0.47 0.53
N CYS A 86 8.21 -0.09 -0.49
CA CYS A 86 7.24 -1.15 -0.28
C CYS A 86 7.92 -2.41 0.27
N GLU A 87 9.09 -2.81 -0.23
CA GLU A 87 9.84 -3.96 0.32
C GLU A 87 10.26 -3.75 1.78
N GLU A 88 10.75 -2.56 2.13
CA GLU A 88 11.13 -2.20 3.50
C GLU A 88 9.92 -2.22 4.44
N LEU A 89 8.82 -1.57 4.04
CA LEU A 89 7.58 -1.54 4.82
C LEU A 89 7.12 -2.96 5.12
N VAL A 90 7.22 -3.84 4.13
CA VAL A 90 6.81 -5.23 4.26
C VAL A 90 7.66 -5.99 5.24
N SER A 91 8.98 -5.82 5.14
CA SER A 91 9.95 -6.44 6.04
C SER A 91 9.72 -5.97 7.48
N MET A 92 9.48 -4.67 7.66
CA MET A 92 9.23 -4.07 8.98
C MET A 92 7.90 -4.49 9.61
N PHE A 93 6.81 -4.47 8.84
CA PHE A 93 5.46 -4.74 9.34
C PHE A 93 5.04 -6.21 9.25
N GLN A 94 5.92 -7.09 8.74
CA GLN A 94 5.64 -8.52 8.62
C GLN A 94 4.30 -8.77 7.91
N LEU A 95 4.04 -8.01 6.85
CA LEU A 95 2.77 -8.04 6.09
C LEU A 95 2.72 -9.20 5.09
N HIS A 96 3.52 -10.24 5.32
CA HIS A 96 3.56 -11.39 4.45
C HIS A 96 2.37 -12.31 4.76
N SER A 97 1.69 -12.81 3.73
CA SER A 97 0.52 -13.69 3.90
C SER A 97 0.82 -14.96 4.71
N PHE A 98 2.09 -15.38 4.75
CA PHE A 98 2.59 -16.55 5.48
C PHE A 98 3.28 -16.22 6.82
N ASP A 99 3.33 -14.94 7.23
CA ASP A 99 3.89 -14.60 8.53
C ASP A 99 2.96 -15.08 9.67
N ILE A 100 3.52 -15.78 10.65
CA ILE A 100 2.77 -16.39 11.75
C ILE A 100 2.40 -15.28 12.74
N ARG A 101 1.13 -14.86 12.70
CA ARG A 101 0.63 -13.65 13.34
C ARG A 101 0.73 -13.71 14.86
N THR A 102 1.38 -12.69 15.44
CA THR A 102 0.89 -12.10 16.68
C THR A 102 0.14 -10.81 16.34
N PRO A 103 -1.18 -10.73 16.53
CA PRO A 103 -1.97 -9.53 16.18
C PRO A 103 -1.50 -8.26 16.91
N PHE A 104 -0.79 -8.43 18.03
CA PHE A 104 -0.27 -7.34 18.84
C PHE A 104 0.85 -6.55 18.15
N ARG A 105 1.78 -7.21 17.44
CA ARG A 105 2.97 -6.54 16.89
C ARG A 105 2.62 -5.64 15.69
N GLN A 106 1.66 -6.06 14.86
CA GLN A 106 1.17 -5.28 13.72
C GLN A 106 0.46 -3.99 14.18
N VAL A 107 -0.37 -4.09 15.22
CA VAL A 107 -1.09 -2.92 15.77
C VAL A 107 -0.14 -1.95 16.47
N VAL A 108 0.85 -2.43 17.21
CA VAL A 108 1.84 -1.57 17.89
C VAL A 108 2.75 -0.87 16.89
N ALA A 109 3.33 -1.60 15.93
CA ALA A 109 4.17 -1.01 14.88
C ALA A 109 3.37 0.01 14.06
N TYR A 110 2.12 -0.32 13.70
CA TYR A 110 1.24 0.61 12.99
C TYR A 110 0.93 1.87 13.83
N ARG A 111 0.65 1.73 15.13
CA ARG A 111 0.41 2.87 16.03
C ARG A 111 1.63 3.76 16.17
N GLN A 112 2.83 3.18 16.28
CA GLN A 112 4.09 3.93 16.30
C GLN A 112 4.30 4.70 14.99
N TRP A 113 4.15 4.02 13.84
CA TRP A 113 4.25 4.66 12.54
C TRP A 113 3.19 5.75 12.31
N LYS A 114 1.94 5.52 12.76
CA LYS A 114 0.87 6.51 12.71
C LYS A 114 1.22 7.74 13.56
N ALA A 115 1.71 7.54 14.79
CA ALA A 115 2.16 8.63 15.65
C ALA A 115 3.33 9.42 15.04
N GLU A 116 4.27 8.74 14.38
CA GLU A 116 5.36 9.38 13.64
C GLU A 116 4.86 10.18 12.42
N SER A 117 3.82 9.69 11.73
CA SER A 117 3.22 10.36 10.57
C SER A 117 2.31 11.56 10.92
N GLU A 118 1.71 11.57 12.11
CA GLU A 118 0.86 12.67 12.61
C GLU A 118 1.68 13.83 13.19
N VAL A 119 2.88 13.56 13.71
CA VAL A 119 3.79 14.56 14.28
C VAL A 119 4.70 15.22 13.24
N GLY A 120 4.81 14.63 12.03
CA GLY A 120 5.69 15.17 11.00
C GLY A 120 5.25 14.89 9.58
N THR A 121 4.97 15.96 8.84
CA THR A 121 5.19 16.07 7.39
C THR A 121 6.67 15.91 6.99
N THR A 122 7.46 15.16 7.77
CA THR A 122 8.92 15.13 7.77
C THR A 122 9.46 13.70 7.77
N PHE A 123 9.15 12.94 6.72
CA PHE A 123 10.14 12.02 6.15
C PHE A 123 10.65 12.56 4.80
N SER A 124 10.69 13.89 4.69
CA SER A 124 11.44 14.61 3.67
C SER A 124 12.86 14.85 4.18
N GLN A 125 13.76 13.88 4.05
CA GLN A 125 15.20 14.21 3.94
C GLN A 125 16.01 13.38 2.94
N ASN A 126 15.40 12.51 2.11
CA ASN A 126 16.09 12.00 0.91
C ASN A 126 15.14 11.90 -0.30
N LEU A 127 14.73 13.08 -0.78
CA LEU A 127 14.15 13.43 -2.08
C LEU A 127 13.13 12.46 -2.70
N LEU A 128 11.91 12.97 -2.91
CA LEU A 128 10.96 12.55 -3.96
C LEU A 128 10.14 11.26 -3.72
N ILE A 129 9.58 11.02 -2.53
CA ILE A 129 8.39 10.14 -2.42
C ILE A 129 7.27 10.90 -1.71
N GLN A 130 6.23 11.28 -2.44
CA GLN A 130 5.03 11.86 -1.85
C GLN A 130 4.14 10.70 -1.38
N LEU A 131 4.02 10.54 -0.06
CA LEU A 131 3.26 9.49 0.61
C LEU A 131 1.88 10.04 0.99
N CYS A 132 0.82 9.36 0.55
CA CYS A 132 -0.54 9.64 0.99
C CYS A 132 -1.12 8.36 1.58
N VAL A 133 -1.26 8.34 2.92
CA VAL A 133 -1.69 7.15 3.66
C VAL A 133 -3.08 7.39 4.22
N TYR A 134 -4.01 6.53 3.85
CA TYR A 134 -5.36 6.55 4.39
C TYR A 134 -5.63 5.20 5.05
N THR A 135 -5.99 5.22 6.33
CA THR A 135 -6.28 4.01 7.09
C THR A 135 -7.76 3.70 7.04
N VAL A 136 -8.06 2.41 7.07
CA VAL A 136 -9.38 1.87 7.39
C VAL A 136 -9.41 1.58 8.88
N LEU A 137 -9.91 2.52 9.68
CA LEU A 137 -10.26 2.31 11.09
C LEU A 137 -11.72 2.70 11.25
#